data_AF-A0A2Z2PGQ9-F1
#
_entry.id   AF-A0A2Z2PGQ9-F1
#
_cell.length_a   1.000
_cell.length_b   1.000
_cell.length_c   1.000
_cell.angle_alpha   90.00
_cell.angle_beta   90.00
_cell.angle_gamma   90.00
#
_symmetry.space_group_name_H-M   'P 1'
#
loop_
_entity.id
_entity.type
_entity.pdbx_description
1 polymer ?
#
loop_
_entity_poly.entity_id
_entity_poly.type
_entity_poly.pdbx_seq_one_letter_code
_entity_poly.pdbx_strand_id
1 'polypeptide(L)'
;MAQKNVIPFRKNRKVANDRPGINDSRSTPRRHGHDRGRGFPTAIVWAVVIGAAGWLYLDRNGHLDIAAAFVKAPAQDSQSASFVICGDSHRTNCVVDGDTFWFEGKKIRIADIDTPELSPPRCEAERIKGEAAKSRLLTLLNAGKFSLSAGFRDEDKYGRKLRTVSRAGNSLGDVLIKEGLARPWDGARHGWCQGK
;
A
#
# COMPACT_ATOMS: atom_id res chain seq x y z
N MET A 1 32.49 -13.08 -34.38
CA MET A 1 33.26 -11.97 -33.80
C MET A 1 32.41 -11.33 -32.71
N ALA A 2 32.74 -11.54 -31.42
CA ALA A 2 32.03 -10.93 -30.29
C ALA A 2 33.04 -10.68 -29.16
N GLN A 3 33.28 -9.40 -28.85
CA GLN A 3 34.23 -8.93 -27.85
C GLN A 3 33.65 -9.10 -26.44
N LYS A 4 34.41 -9.77 -25.57
CA LYS A 4 34.18 -9.83 -24.12
C LYS A 4 34.98 -8.71 -23.47
N ASN A 5 34.32 -7.66 -22.98
CA ASN A 5 34.95 -6.62 -22.16
C ASN A 5 34.80 -6.98 -20.68
N VAL A 6 35.89 -7.46 -20.08
CA VAL A 6 36.04 -7.66 -18.64
C VAL A 6 36.99 -6.57 -18.13
N ILE A 7 36.50 -5.71 -17.23
CA ILE A 7 37.27 -4.64 -16.58
C ILE A 7 37.83 -5.20 -15.25
N PRO A 8 39.15 -5.13 -14.98
CA PRO A 8 39.69 -5.63 -13.72
C PRO A 8 39.53 -4.61 -12.57
N PHE A 9 39.11 -5.12 -11.41
CA PHE A 9 38.95 -4.37 -10.17
C PHE A 9 40.29 -4.32 -9.41
N ARG A 10 40.86 -3.13 -9.25
CA ARG A 10 42.17 -2.90 -8.61
C ARG A 10 42.00 -2.72 -7.09
N LYS A 11 42.63 -3.60 -6.30
CA LYS A 11 42.80 -3.46 -4.84
C LYS A 11 43.74 -2.30 -4.50
N ASN A 12 43.49 -1.59 -3.40
CA ASN A 12 44.58 -0.94 -2.66
C ASN A 12 44.38 -0.88 -1.14
N ARG A 13 45.52 -0.79 -0.47
CA ARG A 13 45.92 -1.39 0.82
C ARG A 13 45.74 -0.43 2.01
N LYS A 14 45.57 -1.02 3.19
CA LYS A 14 45.57 -0.42 4.54
C LYS A 14 46.81 0.45 4.82
N VAL A 15 46.63 1.53 5.57
CA VAL A 15 47.67 2.18 6.39
C VAL A 15 47.10 2.41 7.78
N ALA A 16 47.66 1.70 8.75
CA ALA A 16 47.53 1.95 10.18
C ALA A 16 48.71 2.83 10.61
N ASN A 17 48.54 3.68 11.61
CA ASN A 17 49.68 4.28 12.30
C ASN A 17 49.43 4.34 13.80
N ASP A 18 50.42 3.85 14.54
CA ASP A 18 50.49 3.68 15.99
C ASP A 18 51.11 4.93 16.69
N ARG A 19 50.89 4.96 18.01
CA ARG A 19 51.35 5.77 19.18
C ARG A 19 52.83 6.23 19.19
N PRO A 20 53.37 7.08 20.14
CA PRO A 20 53.08 7.26 21.60
C PRO A 20 53.08 8.75 22.09
N GLY A 21 52.83 9.21 23.32
CA GLY A 21 52.81 8.68 24.69
C GLY A 21 53.82 9.42 25.58
N ILE A 22 53.44 10.41 26.40
CA ILE A 22 54.26 10.98 27.50
C ILE A 22 53.35 11.39 28.68
N ASN A 23 53.69 10.87 29.87
CA ASN A 23 53.17 11.24 31.19
C ASN A 23 53.93 12.45 31.72
N ASP A 24 53.28 13.33 32.49
CA ASP A 24 53.97 13.96 33.62
C ASP A 24 53.03 14.31 34.77
N SER A 25 53.56 14.11 35.99
CA SER A 25 52.86 14.15 37.26
C SER A 25 53.22 15.38 38.09
N ARG A 26 52.27 15.80 38.95
CA ARG A 26 52.46 16.49 40.26
C ARG A 26 52.82 17.99 40.16
N SER A 27 52.08 18.92 40.76
CA SER A 27 52.06 19.17 42.20
C SER A 27 51.12 20.35 42.55
N THR A 28 50.49 20.28 43.73
CA THR A 28 49.60 21.28 44.36
C THR A 28 50.35 22.50 44.91
N PRO A 29 49.65 23.62 45.18
CA PRO A 29 49.53 24.03 46.58
C PRO A 29 48.14 24.54 47.02
N ARG A 30 47.87 24.32 48.31
CA ARG A 30 46.72 24.77 49.10
C ARG A 30 46.61 26.30 49.21
N ARG A 31 45.37 26.81 49.31
CA ARG A 31 44.87 27.95 50.13
C ARG A 31 43.38 28.11 49.79
N HIS A 32 42.46 28.58 50.63
CA HIS A 32 42.27 28.73 52.06
C HIS A 32 40.75 29.01 52.16
N GLY A 33 40.04 28.34 53.06
CA GLY A 33 38.58 28.37 53.11
C GLY A 33 37.99 29.73 53.49
N HIS A 34 36.75 29.97 53.08
CA HIS A 34 35.82 30.78 53.86
C HIS A 34 34.47 30.06 53.94
N ASP A 35 33.96 30.06 55.16
CA ASP A 35 32.87 29.25 55.67
C ASP A 35 31.57 30.11 55.72
N ARG A 36 30.41 29.43 55.59
CA ARG A 36 29.04 29.81 56.00
C ARG A 36 28.24 30.93 55.29
N GLY A 37 27.00 30.56 54.91
CA GLY A 37 25.89 31.50 54.67
C GLY A 37 24.64 30.89 54.00
N ARG A 38 23.77 30.24 54.78
CA ARG A 38 22.49 29.61 54.39
C ARG A 38 21.42 30.66 54.03
N GLY A 39 20.84 30.56 52.84
CA GLY A 39 19.59 31.23 52.46
C GLY A 39 19.10 30.74 51.09
N PHE A 40 17.98 30.01 51.04
CA PHE A 40 17.35 29.65 49.77
C PHE A 40 16.80 30.93 49.11
N PRO A 41 17.18 31.28 47.87
CA PRO A 41 16.68 32.48 47.23
C PRO A 41 15.19 32.32 46.95
N THR A 42 14.39 33.21 47.52
CA THR A 42 12.92 33.35 47.35
C THR A 42 12.48 33.42 45.89
N ALA A 43 13.40 33.71 44.96
CA ALA A 43 13.20 33.68 43.52
C ALA A 43 12.77 32.30 42.98
N ILE A 44 13.23 31.20 43.59
CA ILE A 44 12.88 29.84 43.14
C ILE A 44 11.42 29.52 43.47
N VAL A 45 10.92 29.99 44.62
CA VAL A 45 9.54 29.74 45.05
C VAL A 45 8.55 30.48 44.13
N TRP A 46 8.86 31.70 43.72
CA TRP A 46 8.01 32.46 42.79
C TRP A 46 8.03 31.89 41.36
N ALA A 47 9.16 31.37 40.88
CA ALA A 47 9.23 30.71 39.57
C ALA A 47 8.35 29.45 39.50
N VAL A 48 8.28 28.68 40.60
CA VAL A 48 7.43 27.48 40.69
C VAL A 48 5.94 27.85 40.73
N VAL A 49 5.57 28.92 41.44
CA VAL A 49 4.17 29.37 41.52
C VAL A 49 3.67 29.92 40.18
N ILE A 50 4.50 30.70 39.47
CA ILE A 50 4.17 31.22 38.13
C ILE A 50 4.10 30.08 37.11
N GLY A 51 5.00 29.08 37.20
CA GLY A 51 4.96 27.88 36.37
C GLY A 51 3.70 27.04 36.61
N ALA A 52 3.30 26.84 37.87
CA ALA A 52 2.11 26.08 38.22
C ALA A 52 0.81 26.80 37.85
N ALA A 53 0.74 28.13 38.03
CA ALA A 53 -0.40 28.93 37.60
C ALA A 53 -0.50 29.00 36.06
N GLY A 54 0.62 29.07 35.36
CA GLY A 54 0.67 28.99 33.89
C GLY A 54 0.22 27.62 33.36
N TRP A 55 0.64 26.53 34.02
CA TRP A 55 0.18 25.17 33.69
C TRP A 55 -1.33 25.02 33.94
N LEU A 56 -1.82 25.48 35.09
CA LEU A 56 -3.24 25.44 35.45
C LEU A 56 -4.13 26.38 34.61
N TYR A 57 -3.57 27.46 34.06
CA TYR A 57 -4.29 28.38 33.18
C TYR A 57 -4.30 27.93 31.71
N LEU A 58 -3.30 27.16 31.28
CA LEU A 58 -3.22 26.62 29.91
C LEU A 58 -3.98 25.29 29.73
N ASP A 59 -4.27 24.54 30.80
CA ASP A 59 -5.04 23.28 30.73
C ASP A 59 -6.56 23.46 30.50
N ARG A 60 -7.06 24.70 30.35
CA ARG A 60 -8.49 24.97 30.09
C ARG A 60 -8.85 25.12 28.61
N ASN A 61 -7.87 25.10 27.72
CA ASN A 61 -8.11 25.07 26.27
C ASN A 61 -7.88 23.65 25.78
N GLY A 62 -8.99 22.95 25.53
CA GLY A 62 -9.05 21.54 25.18
C GLY A 62 -7.92 21.08 24.26
N HIS A 63 -7.30 19.98 24.68
CA HIS A 63 -6.40 19.16 23.90
C HIS A 63 -7.06 18.93 22.52
N LEU A 64 -6.61 19.68 21.51
CA LEU A 64 -6.86 19.32 20.12
C LEU A 64 -6.07 18.04 19.92
N ASP A 65 -6.76 16.91 20.01
CA ASP A 65 -6.22 15.61 19.62
C ASP A 65 -5.79 15.72 18.16
N ILE A 66 -4.51 16.05 17.92
CA ILE A 66 -3.84 15.85 16.64
C ILE A 66 -3.55 14.35 16.47
N ALA A 67 -4.55 13.52 16.75
CA ALA A 67 -4.78 12.31 16.01
C ALA A 67 -5.53 12.73 14.74
N ALA A 68 -4.88 13.54 13.89
CA ALA A 68 -5.13 13.46 12.47
C ALA A 68 -4.66 12.06 12.06
N ALA A 69 -5.51 11.08 12.35
CA ALA A 69 -5.41 9.76 11.77
C ALA A 69 -5.11 9.98 10.30
N PHE A 70 -4.11 9.29 9.77
CA PHE A 70 -3.88 9.17 8.35
C PHE A 70 -5.10 8.44 7.74
N VAL A 71 -6.24 9.11 7.70
CA VAL A 71 -7.43 8.67 6.99
C VAL A 71 -7.04 8.82 5.54
N LYS A 72 -6.63 7.70 4.94
CA LYS A 72 -6.43 7.59 3.52
C LYS A 72 -7.73 8.08 2.87
N ALA A 73 -7.68 9.26 2.24
CA ALA A 73 -8.83 9.81 1.54
C ALA A 73 -9.39 8.72 0.61
N PRO A 74 -10.72 8.53 0.56
CA PRO A 74 -11.31 7.53 -0.33
C PRO A 74 -10.79 7.80 -1.73
N ALA A 75 -10.22 6.76 -2.36
CA ALA A 75 -9.75 6.85 -3.73
C ALA A 75 -10.92 7.35 -4.59
N GLN A 76 -10.74 8.52 -5.21
CA GLN A 76 -11.77 9.06 -6.09
C GLN A 76 -11.84 8.21 -7.35
N ASP A 77 -13.05 7.80 -7.70
CA ASP A 77 -13.33 7.10 -8.94
C ASP A 77 -13.04 8.02 -10.13
N SER A 78 -11.94 7.72 -10.82
CA SER A 78 -11.38 8.54 -11.89
C SER A 78 -11.54 7.89 -13.26
N GLN A 79 -11.72 6.57 -13.32
CA GLN A 79 -11.76 5.80 -14.56
C GLN A 79 -13.19 5.68 -15.04
N SER A 80 -13.39 5.81 -16.35
CA SER A 80 -14.69 5.67 -17.00
C SER A 80 -14.49 5.36 -18.47
N ALA A 81 -15.26 4.42 -19.00
CA ALA A 81 -15.36 4.15 -20.42
C ALA A 81 -16.72 3.51 -20.72
N SER A 82 -17.09 3.49 -22.00
CA SER A 82 -18.17 2.63 -22.48
C SER A 82 -17.59 1.26 -22.82
N PHE A 83 -18.06 0.24 -22.11
CA PHE A 83 -17.70 -1.15 -22.34
C PHE A 83 -18.78 -1.85 -23.15
N VAL A 84 -18.35 -2.79 -23.97
CA VAL A 84 -19.21 -3.75 -24.68
C VAL A 84 -18.74 -5.17 -24.40
N ILE A 85 -19.48 -6.19 -24.84
CA ILE A 85 -18.93 -7.56 -24.87
C ILE A 85 -17.87 -7.63 -25.96
N CYS A 86 -16.72 -8.25 -25.66
CA CYS A 86 -15.66 -8.40 -26.66
C CYS A 86 -16.15 -9.27 -27.83
N GLY A 87 -16.03 -8.74 -29.05
CA GLY A 87 -16.05 -9.52 -30.29
C GLY A 87 -14.64 -9.90 -30.74
N ASP A 88 -14.49 -10.34 -31.98
CA ASP A 88 -13.22 -10.89 -32.47
C ASP A 88 -12.11 -9.84 -32.62
N SER A 89 -12.46 -8.59 -32.94
CA SER A 89 -11.49 -7.55 -33.34
C SER A 89 -11.36 -6.35 -32.37
N HIS A 90 -12.40 -6.01 -31.61
CA HIS A 90 -12.37 -4.84 -30.73
C HIS A 90 -11.82 -5.21 -29.34
N ARG A 91 -10.59 -4.77 -29.03
CA ARG A 91 -9.90 -5.04 -27.77
C ARG A 91 -9.49 -3.76 -27.02
N THR A 92 -10.34 -2.74 -27.04
CA THR A 92 -10.07 -1.46 -26.35
C THR A 92 -10.77 -1.38 -25.01
N ASN A 93 -12.11 -1.31 -25.00
CA ASN A 93 -12.96 -1.27 -23.81
C ASN A 93 -14.04 -2.34 -23.95
N CYS A 94 -13.74 -3.58 -23.57
CA CYS A 94 -14.69 -4.68 -23.72
C CYS A 94 -14.51 -5.77 -22.66
N VAL A 95 -15.57 -6.51 -22.37
CA VAL A 95 -15.58 -7.58 -21.35
C VAL A 95 -15.45 -8.94 -22.01
N VAL A 96 -14.46 -9.73 -21.56
CA VAL A 96 -14.12 -11.05 -22.13
C VAL A 96 -14.92 -12.15 -21.41
N ASP A 97 -14.82 -12.19 -20.09
CA ASP A 97 -15.47 -13.14 -19.17
C ASP A 97 -15.79 -12.43 -17.83
N GLY A 98 -16.12 -13.18 -16.78
CA GLY A 98 -16.56 -12.63 -15.49
C GLY A 98 -15.47 -11.94 -14.66
N ASP A 99 -14.19 -12.11 -14.99
CA ASP A 99 -13.07 -11.50 -14.27
C ASP A 99 -12.03 -10.83 -15.17
N THR A 100 -12.19 -10.92 -16.49
CA THR A 100 -11.25 -10.41 -17.48
C THR A 100 -11.92 -9.44 -18.45
N PHE A 101 -11.33 -8.26 -18.59
CA PHE A 101 -11.78 -7.22 -19.52
C PHE A 101 -10.60 -6.46 -20.11
N TRP A 102 -10.83 -5.79 -21.24
CA TRP A 102 -9.92 -4.83 -21.84
C TRP A 102 -10.35 -3.43 -21.43
N PHE A 103 -9.38 -2.61 -21.01
CA PHE A 103 -9.57 -1.18 -20.75
C PHE A 103 -8.40 -0.41 -21.34
N GLU A 104 -8.70 0.57 -22.20
CA GLU A 104 -7.72 1.38 -22.93
C GLU A 104 -6.65 0.52 -23.64
N GLY A 105 -7.05 -0.64 -24.19
CA GLY A 105 -6.15 -1.54 -24.89
C GLY A 105 -5.26 -2.40 -23.99
N LYS A 106 -5.47 -2.37 -22.66
CA LYS A 106 -4.78 -3.24 -21.69
C LYS A 106 -5.72 -4.34 -21.22
N LYS A 107 -5.25 -5.59 -21.23
CA LYS A 107 -5.99 -6.73 -20.68
C LYS A 107 -5.84 -6.76 -19.17
N ILE A 108 -6.95 -6.63 -18.46
CA ILE A 108 -7.03 -6.60 -17.00
C ILE A 108 -7.71 -7.88 -16.52
N ARG A 109 -7.13 -8.52 -15.50
CA ARG A 109 -7.77 -9.55 -14.68
C ARG A 109 -8.05 -8.97 -13.30
N ILE A 110 -9.30 -9.13 -12.84
CA ILE A 110 -9.72 -8.76 -11.50
C ILE A 110 -9.00 -9.68 -10.49
N ALA A 111 -8.23 -9.08 -9.59
CA ALA A 111 -7.22 -9.78 -8.80
C ALA A 111 -7.80 -10.50 -7.57
N ASP A 112 -8.93 -10.04 -7.05
CA ASP A 112 -9.58 -10.51 -5.82
C ASP A 112 -10.62 -11.62 -6.06
N ILE A 113 -10.91 -11.97 -7.33
CA ILE A 113 -11.92 -12.96 -7.67
C ILE A 113 -11.45 -14.02 -8.66
N ASP A 114 -12.18 -15.13 -8.70
CA ASP A 114 -12.16 -16.12 -9.76
C ASP A 114 -13.57 -16.29 -10.32
N THR A 115 -13.69 -16.40 -11.65
CA THR A 115 -14.95 -16.68 -12.34
C THR A 115 -14.82 -17.87 -13.30
N PRO A 116 -15.94 -18.51 -13.67
CA PRO A 116 -15.99 -19.48 -14.76
C PRO A 116 -15.32 -18.97 -16.04
N GLU A 117 -14.40 -19.75 -16.63
CA GLU A 117 -13.86 -19.40 -17.95
C GLU A 117 -14.82 -19.84 -19.07
N LEU A 118 -14.96 -18.99 -20.09
CA LEU A 118 -15.86 -19.22 -21.24
C LEU A 118 -15.13 -19.72 -22.50
N SER A 119 -13.80 -19.94 -22.44
CA SER A 119 -12.98 -20.19 -23.63
C SER A 119 -12.02 -21.38 -23.49
N PRO A 120 -12.51 -22.63 -23.60
CA PRO A 120 -13.90 -23.06 -23.61
C PRO A 120 -14.40 -23.44 -22.19
N PRO A 121 -15.73 -23.39 -21.93
CA PRO A 121 -16.29 -23.91 -20.68
C PRO A 121 -16.16 -25.43 -20.66
N ARG A 122 -15.93 -26.01 -19.47
CA ARG A 122 -15.78 -27.46 -19.28
C ARG A 122 -17.12 -28.18 -19.12
N CYS A 123 -18.17 -27.44 -18.80
CA CYS A 123 -19.54 -27.96 -18.68
C CYS A 123 -20.56 -26.84 -18.82
N GLU A 124 -21.83 -27.23 -18.99
CA GLU A 124 -22.94 -26.29 -19.20
C GLU A 124 -23.19 -25.36 -18.00
N ALA A 125 -23.06 -25.90 -16.77
CA ALA A 125 -23.20 -25.09 -15.56
C ALA A 125 -22.12 -23.98 -15.46
N GLU A 126 -20.89 -24.29 -15.88
CA GLU A 126 -19.80 -23.32 -15.94
C GLU A 126 -20.08 -22.25 -17.00
N ARG A 127 -20.56 -22.66 -18.18
CA ARG A 127 -20.95 -21.74 -19.26
C ARG A 127 -22.05 -20.76 -18.83
N ILE A 128 -23.15 -21.26 -18.27
CA ILE A 128 -24.28 -20.44 -17.82
C ILE A 128 -23.81 -19.42 -16.77
N LYS A 129 -23.03 -19.86 -15.79
CA LYS A 129 -22.53 -18.97 -14.74
C LYS A 129 -21.52 -17.96 -15.29
N GLY A 130 -20.64 -18.38 -16.20
CA GLY A 130 -19.67 -17.49 -16.83
C GLY A 130 -20.34 -16.39 -17.66
N GLU A 131 -21.37 -16.72 -18.43
CA GLU A 131 -22.13 -15.73 -19.21
C GLU A 131 -22.86 -14.75 -18.29
N ALA A 132 -23.44 -15.24 -17.19
CA ALA A 132 -24.07 -14.38 -16.19
C ALA A 132 -23.04 -13.44 -15.52
N ALA A 133 -21.88 -13.96 -15.12
CA ALA A 133 -20.79 -13.17 -14.54
C ALA A 133 -20.27 -12.10 -15.52
N LYS A 134 -20.07 -12.47 -16.78
CA LYS A 134 -19.64 -11.59 -17.87
C LYS A 134 -20.63 -10.45 -18.12
N SER A 135 -21.91 -10.78 -18.25
CA SER A 135 -22.98 -9.79 -18.43
C SER A 135 -23.07 -8.84 -17.24
N ARG A 136 -22.94 -9.38 -16.02
CA ARG A 136 -22.99 -8.58 -14.80
C ARG A 136 -21.80 -7.63 -14.68
N LEU A 137 -20.58 -8.10 -14.96
CA LEU A 137 -19.38 -7.27 -14.96
C LEU A 137 -19.52 -6.10 -15.93
N LEU A 138 -20.07 -6.34 -17.13
CA LEU A 138 -20.38 -5.29 -18.10
C LEU A 138 -21.30 -4.22 -17.49
N THR A 139 -22.41 -4.63 -16.86
CA THR A 139 -23.32 -3.69 -16.19
C THR A 139 -22.61 -2.89 -15.10
N LEU A 140 -21.80 -3.55 -14.28
CA LEU A 140 -21.09 -2.89 -13.19
C LEU A 140 -20.09 -1.86 -13.70
N LEU A 141 -19.28 -2.18 -14.73
CA LEU A 141 -18.32 -1.25 -15.33
C LEU A 141 -19.00 -0.03 -15.98
N ASN A 142 -20.13 -0.24 -16.65
CA ASN A 142 -20.88 0.84 -17.32
C ASN A 142 -21.75 1.69 -16.38
N ALA A 143 -22.03 1.22 -15.17
CA ALA A 143 -22.91 1.93 -14.23
C ALA A 143 -22.30 3.24 -13.64
N GLY A 144 -21.08 3.61 -14.01
CA GLY A 144 -20.44 4.85 -13.59
C GLY A 144 -18.93 4.74 -13.47
N LYS A 145 -18.31 5.79 -12.93
CA LYS A 145 -16.85 5.81 -12.71
C LYS A 145 -16.41 4.69 -11.75
N PHE A 146 -15.17 4.26 -11.90
CA PHE A 146 -14.53 3.26 -11.03
C PHE A 146 -13.06 3.59 -10.82
N SER A 147 -12.43 2.83 -9.94
CA SER A 147 -11.03 2.90 -9.59
C SER A 147 -10.35 1.57 -9.86
N LEU A 148 -9.11 1.63 -10.34
CA LEU A 148 -8.24 0.47 -10.52
C LEU A 148 -7.06 0.59 -9.57
N SER A 149 -6.88 -0.38 -8.69
CA SER A 149 -5.70 -0.46 -7.82
C SER A 149 -4.87 -1.69 -8.17
N ALA A 150 -3.55 -1.50 -8.28
CA ALA A 150 -2.62 -2.62 -8.40
C ALA A 150 -2.38 -3.24 -7.02
N GLY A 151 -2.33 -4.57 -6.97
CA GLY A 151 -1.89 -5.30 -5.78
C GLY A 151 -0.36 -5.40 -5.72
N PHE A 152 0.14 -6.35 -4.90
CA PHE A 152 1.58 -6.64 -4.81
C PHE A 152 2.20 -7.08 -6.15
N ARG A 153 1.40 -7.72 -7.00
CA ARG A 153 1.80 -8.13 -8.35
C ARG A 153 1.04 -7.26 -9.34
N ASP A 154 1.77 -6.53 -10.18
CA ASP A 154 1.17 -5.68 -11.21
C ASP A 154 0.65 -6.49 -12.40
N GLU A 155 1.27 -7.64 -12.68
CA GLU A 155 1.07 -8.42 -13.89
C GLU A 155 1.18 -9.92 -13.61
N ASP A 156 0.44 -10.72 -14.37
CA ASP A 156 0.57 -12.17 -14.37
C ASP A 156 1.60 -12.67 -15.39
N LYS A 157 1.86 -13.98 -15.38
CA LYS A 157 2.84 -14.60 -16.30
C LYS A 157 2.44 -14.53 -17.79
N TYR A 158 1.20 -14.16 -18.10
CA TYR A 158 0.66 -14.05 -19.45
C TYR A 158 0.56 -12.60 -19.94
N GLY A 159 1.02 -11.65 -19.12
CA GLY A 159 1.01 -10.23 -19.46
C GLY A 159 -0.28 -9.49 -19.10
N ARG A 160 -1.19 -10.10 -18.35
CA ARG A 160 -2.44 -9.44 -17.90
C ARG A 160 -2.16 -8.59 -16.68
N LYS A 161 -2.66 -7.35 -16.68
CA LYS A 161 -2.60 -6.48 -15.52
C LYS A 161 -3.54 -7.00 -14.43
N LEU A 162 -3.00 -7.17 -13.22
CA LEU A 162 -3.79 -7.58 -12.06
C LEU A 162 -4.29 -6.34 -11.33
N ARG A 163 -5.62 -6.15 -11.29
CA ARG A 163 -6.23 -4.97 -10.66
C ARG A 163 -7.37 -5.38 -9.75
N THR A 164 -7.52 -4.68 -8.63
CA THR A 164 -8.80 -4.67 -7.92
C THR A 164 -9.64 -3.53 -8.49
N VAL A 165 -10.89 -3.82 -8.84
CA VAL A 165 -11.81 -2.85 -9.43
C VAL A 165 -12.80 -2.42 -8.37
N SER A 166 -12.91 -1.13 -8.09
CA SER A 166 -13.78 -0.62 -7.03
C SER A 166 -14.56 0.61 -7.46
N ARG A 167 -15.70 0.85 -6.80
CA ARG A 167 -16.49 2.08 -6.91
C ARG A 167 -16.89 2.55 -5.52
N ALA A 168 -16.62 3.81 -5.21
CA ALA A 168 -16.85 4.42 -3.91
C ALA A 168 -16.29 3.55 -2.76
N GLY A 169 -15.12 2.94 -2.97
CA GLY A 169 -14.46 2.05 -2.02
C GLY A 169 -14.99 0.60 -1.96
N ASN A 170 -16.04 0.26 -2.71
CA ASN A 170 -16.59 -1.09 -2.75
C ASN A 170 -16.01 -1.88 -3.93
N SER A 171 -15.49 -3.09 -3.71
CA SER A 171 -15.02 -3.95 -4.80
C SER A 171 -16.20 -4.38 -5.69
N LEU A 172 -16.05 -4.25 -7.00
CA LEU A 172 -16.99 -4.82 -7.96
C LEU A 172 -16.87 -6.35 -8.01
N GLY A 173 -15.70 -6.89 -7.69
CA GLY A 173 -15.49 -8.32 -7.52
C GLY A 173 -16.31 -8.89 -6.36
N ASP A 174 -16.33 -8.19 -5.21
CA ASP A 174 -17.16 -8.59 -4.08
C ASP A 174 -18.66 -8.60 -4.41
N VAL A 175 -19.11 -7.71 -5.29
CA VAL A 175 -20.50 -7.73 -5.78
C VAL A 175 -20.78 -9.02 -6.54
N LEU A 176 -19.89 -9.43 -7.45
CA LEU A 176 -20.02 -10.70 -8.19
C LEU A 176 -19.98 -11.92 -7.26
N ILE A 177 -19.16 -11.89 -6.20
CA ILE A 177 -19.12 -12.95 -5.18
C ILE A 177 -20.46 -13.03 -4.44
N LYS A 178 -20.98 -11.89 -3.96
CA LYS A 178 -22.26 -11.84 -3.23
C LYS A 178 -23.43 -12.32 -4.08
N GLU A 179 -23.38 -12.11 -5.39
CA GLU A 179 -24.37 -12.57 -6.35
C GLU A 179 -24.16 -14.03 -6.79
N GLY A 180 -23.14 -14.73 -6.27
CA GLY A 180 -22.87 -16.14 -6.56
C GLY A 180 -22.26 -16.40 -7.94
N LEU A 181 -21.78 -15.35 -8.60
CA LEU A 181 -21.21 -15.36 -9.95
C LEU A 181 -19.68 -15.55 -9.93
N ALA A 182 -19.04 -15.27 -8.80
CA ALA A 182 -17.60 -15.40 -8.59
C ALA A 182 -17.28 -16.05 -7.24
N ARG A 183 -16.01 -16.44 -7.06
CA ARG A 183 -15.42 -16.87 -5.78
C ARG A 183 -14.25 -15.94 -5.42
N PRO A 184 -13.91 -15.79 -4.13
CA PRO A 184 -12.65 -15.14 -3.75
C PRO A 184 -11.45 -15.84 -4.39
N TRP A 185 -10.46 -15.08 -4.84
CA TRP A 185 -9.20 -15.64 -5.33
C TRP A 185 -8.34 -16.10 -4.15
N ASP A 186 -8.06 -17.40 -4.07
CA ASP A 186 -7.25 -18.02 -3.01
C ASP A 186 -5.85 -18.47 -3.49
N GLY A 187 -5.50 -18.13 -4.73
CA GLY A 187 -4.23 -18.52 -5.35
C GLY A 187 -4.33 -19.71 -6.30
N ALA A 188 -5.48 -20.39 -6.38
CA ALA A 188 -5.68 -21.51 -7.29
C ALA A 188 -7.00 -21.41 -8.06
N ARG A 189 -7.03 -22.04 -9.24
CA ARG A 189 -8.26 -22.19 -10.02
C ARG A 189 -9.04 -23.39 -9.51
N HIS A 190 -10.34 -23.20 -9.31
CA HIS A 190 -11.25 -24.24 -8.87
C HIS A 190 -12.24 -24.59 -9.98
N GLY A 191 -12.68 -25.85 -10.02
CA GLY A 191 -13.72 -26.28 -10.95
C GLY A 191 -15.07 -25.62 -10.64
N TRP A 192 -15.83 -25.31 -11.70
CA TRP A 192 -17.17 -24.74 -11.63
C TRP A 192 -18.29 -25.71 -12.01
N CYS A 193 -17.93 -26.91 -12.44
CA CYS A 193 -18.87 -27.99 -12.72
C CYS A 193 -19.37 -28.61 -11.42
N GLN A 194 -20.67 -28.88 -11.35
CA GLN A 194 -21.24 -29.62 -10.23
C GLN A 194 -20.78 -31.09 -10.32
N GLY A 195 -20.18 -31.62 -9.25
CA GLY A 195 -19.94 -33.06 -9.08
C GLY A 195 -18.67 -33.64 -9.74
N LYS A 196 -17.49 -33.09 -9.43
CA LYS A 196 -16.22 -33.83 -9.60
C LYS A 196 -15.41 -33.80 -8.32
#